data_AF-A0A5C7ZMC9-F1
#
_entry.id   AF-A0A5C7ZMC9-F1
#
_cell.length_a   1.000
_cell.length_b   1.000
_cell.length_c   1.000
_cell.angle_alpha   90.00
_cell.angle_beta   90.00
_cell.angle_gamma   90.00
#
_symmetry.space_group_name_H-M   'P 1'
#
loop_
_entity.id
_entity.type
_entity.pdbx_description
1 polymer ?
#
loop_
_entity_poly.entity_id
_entity_poly.type
_entity_poly.pdbx_seq_one_letter_code
_entity_poly.pdbx_strand_id
1 'polypeptide(L)' 'MDANPPSSCARCGIVFPCRPHAIAQCACSRVQLSATQLVVLRERFAGCLCPTCLEAWAKEPTAEPDPAAPPTV' A
#
# COMPACT_ATOMS: atom_id res chain seq x y z
N MET A 1 1.82 -21.85 11.87
CA MET A 1 0.41 -21.84 11.40
C MET A 1 0.09 -20.39 11.05
N ASP A 2 0.53 -19.97 9.87
CA ASP A 2 0.35 -18.59 9.42
C ASP A 2 -1.05 -18.46 8.82
N ALA A 3 -2.04 -18.33 9.72
CA ALA A 3 -3.45 -18.14 9.39
C ALA A 3 -3.71 -16.68 8.99
N ASN A 4 -3.06 -16.23 7.92
CA ASN A 4 -3.43 -14.96 7.34
C ASN A 4 -4.57 -15.20 6.31
N PRO A 5 -5.84 -14.85 6.64
CA PRO A 5 -6.93 -15.02 5.71
C PRO A 5 -6.68 -14.19 4.45
N PRO A 6 -7.03 -14.72 3.26
CA PRO A 6 -6.87 -13.97 2.03
C PRO A 6 -7.69 -12.68 2.16
N SER A 7 -7.01 -11.55 2.08
CA SER A 7 -7.62 -10.24 2.31
C SER A 7 -8.08 -9.67 0.98
N SER A 8 -9.33 -9.23 0.93
CA SER A 8 -9.89 -8.58 -0.26
C SER A 8 -9.39 -7.15 -0.34
N CYS A 9 -8.97 -6.73 -1.53
CA CYS A 9 -8.52 -5.35 -1.76
C CYS A 9 -9.67 -4.37 -1.52
N ALA A 10 -9.46 -3.36 -0.68
CA ALA A 10 -10.49 -2.35 -0.40
C ALA A 10 -10.83 -1.45 -1.61
N ARG A 11 -9.97 -1.42 -2.64
CA ARG A 11 -10.18 -0.63 -3.88
C ARG A 11 -10.84 -1.43 -4.99
N CYS A 12 -10.32 -2.61 -5.32
CA CYS A 12 -10.80 -3.41 -6.46
C CYS A 12 -11.54 -4.70 -6.08
N GLY A 13 -11.55 -5.09 -4.80
CA GLY A 13 -12.20 -6.31 -4.32
C GLY A 13 -11.43 -7.60 -4.63
N ILE A 14 -10.26 -7.54 -5.27
CA ILE A 14 -9.51 -8.75 -5.60
C ILE A 14 -9.01 -9.45 -4.33
N VAL A 15 -9.13 -10.77 -4.31
CA VAL A 15 -8.64 -11.60 -3.22
C VAL A 15 -7.15 -11.81 -3.40
N PHE A 16 -6.35 -11.36 -2.43
CA PHE A 16 -4.90 -11.54 -2.49
C PHE A 16 -4.32 -11.90 -1.11
N PRO A 17 -3.16 -12.57 -1.08
CA PRO A 17 -2.47 -12.82 0.17
C PRO A 17 -1.82 -11.53 0.69
N CYS A 18 -2.55 -10.74 1.47
CA CYS A 18 -1.99 -9.61 2.23
C CYS A 18 -1.19 -10.17 3.40
N ARG A 19 0.12 -9.95 3.52
CA ARG A 19 0.92 -10.47 4.65
C ARG A 19 1.25 -9.34 5.63
N PRO A 20 0.30 -8.88 6.48
CA PRO A 20 0.54 -7.78 7.41
C PRO A 20 1.66 -8.10 8.42
N HIS A 21 1.77 -9.37 8.84
CA HIS A 21 2.85 -9.84 9.71
C HIS A 21 4.25 -9.74 9.08
N ALA A 22 4.32 -9.72 7.75
CA ALA A 22 5.55 -9.55 6.99
C ALA A 22 5.41 -8.31 6.10
N ILE A 23 5.24 -7.14 6.72
CA ILE A 23 5.03 -5.87 5.99
C ILE A 23 6.13 -5.60 4.97
N ALA A 24 7.39 -5.96 5.29
CA ALA A 24 8.53 -5.88 4.37
C ALA A 24 8.35 -6.73 3.09
N GLN A 25 7.51 -7.76 3.13
CA GLN A 25 7.14 -8.62 1.99
C GLN A 25 5.76 -8.25 1.40
N CYS A 26 5.04 -7.26 1.97
CA CYS A 26 3.85 -6.70 1.35
C CYS A 26 4.26 -5.78 0.19
N ALA A 27 3.46 -5.77 -0.87
CA ALA A 27 3.53 -4.73 -1.89
C ALA A 27 3.47 -3.32 -1.28
N CYS A 28 2.72 -3.15 -0.19
CA CYS A 28 2.65 -1.95 0.65
C CYS A 28 4.03 -1.34 0.96
N SER A 29 5.04 -2.19 1.24
CA SER A 29 6.40 -1.76 1.61
C SER A 29 7.36 -1.75 0.41
N ARG A 30 6.99 -2.34 -0.73
CA ARG A 30 7.77 -2.25 -1.98
C ARG A 30 7.45 -1.00 -2.78
N VAL A 31 6.20 -0.52 -2.72
CA VAL A 31 5.82 0.72 -3.40
C VAL A 31 6.34 1.88 -2.58
N GLN A 32 7.12 2.76 -3.22
CA GLN A 32 7.60 3.99 -2.62
C GLN A 32 6.43 4.96 -2.50
N LEU A 33 5.78 4.97 -1.34
CA LEU A 33 4.72 5.92 -1.00
C LEU A 33 5.27 6.92 0.02
N SER A 34 4.99 8.20 -0.19
CA SER A 34 5.33 9.24 0.79
C SER A 34 4.48 9.09 2.04
N ALA A 35 4.97 9.60 3.17
CA ALA A 35 4.24 9.56 4.45
C ALA A 35 2.82 10.15 4.32
N THR A 36 2.66 11.25 3.58
CA THR A 36 1.36 11.86 3.29
C THR A 36 0.42 10.92 2.53
N GLN A 37 0.93 10.23 1.50
CA GLN A 37 0.14 9.26 0.73
C GLN A 37 -0.28 8.08 1.61
N LEU A 38 0.60 7.59 2.49
CA LEU A 38 0.29 6.53 3.46
C LEU A 38 -0.80 6.98 4.45
N VAL A 39 -0.76 8.22 4.92
CA VAL A 39 -1.80 8.80 5.80
C VAL A 39 -3.14 8.88 5.07
N VAL A 40 -3.17 9.37 3.83
CA VAL A 40 -4.40 9.39 3.04
C VAL A 40 -4.90 7.97 2.80
N LEU A 41 -4.01 7.02 2.50
CA LEU A 41 -4.38 5.62 2.30
C LEU A 41 -5.07 5.02 3.52
N ARG A 42 -4.51 5.20 4.72
CA ARG A 42 -5.11 4.67 5.97
C ARG A 42 -6.42 5.35 6.35
N GLU A 43 -6.62 6.60 5.96
CA GLU A 43 -7.86 7.33 6.22
C GLU A 43 -8.95 7.01 5.19
N ARG A 44 -8.57 6.75 3.94
CA ARG A 44 -9.49 6.41 2.84
C ARG A 44 -9.82 4.92 2.79
N PHE A 45 -8.87 4.05 3.14
CA PHE A 45 -8.99 2.61 3.06
C PHE A 45 -8.67 1.97 4.41
N ALA A 46 -9.69 1.34 5.02
CA ALA A 46 -9.55 0.60 6.27
C ALA A 46 -9.02 -0.85 6.07
N GLY A 47 -8.52 -1.19 4.87
CA GLY A 47 -8.13 -2.55 4.50
C GLY A 47 -6.88 -2.61 3.64
N CYS A 48 -6.41 -3.82 3.33
CA CYS A 48 -5.24 -3.99 2.48
C CYS A 48 -5.54 -3.60 1.02
N LEU A 49 -4.52 -3.09 0.32
CA LEU A 49 -4.57 -2.81 -1.11
C LEU A 49 -3.63 -3.75 -1.86
N CYS A 50 -4.09 -4.26 -3.00
CA CYS A 50 -3.26 -5.11 -3.85
C CYS A 50 -2.13 -4.30 -4.50
N PRO A 51 -1.01 -4.94 -4.91
CA PRO A 51 0.11 -4.28 -5.58
C PRO A 51 -0.33 -3.38 -6.73
N THR A 52 -1.20 -3.86 -7.60
CA THR A 52 -1.69 -3.10 -8.76
C THR A 52 -2.39 -1.81 -8.36
N CYS A 53 -3.21 -1.86 -7.29
CA CYS A 53 -3.91 -0.69 -6.78
C CYS A 53 -2.97 0.32 -6.10
N LEU A 54 -1.94 -0.18 -5.41
CA LEU A 54 -0.89 0.64 -4.78
C LEU A 54 0.00 1.31 -5.83
N GLU A 55 0.42 0.59 -6.86
CA GLU A 55 1.22 1.12 -7.96
C GLU A 55 0.44 2.16 -8.77
N ALA A 56 -0.86 1.93 -9.00
CA ALA A 56 -1.74 2.92 -9.60
C ALA A 56 -1.82 4.17 -8.71
N TRP A 57 -2.01 4.02 -7.39
CA TRP A 57 -2.02 5.14 -6.44
C TRP A 57 -0.69 5.91 -6.41
N ALA A 58 0.44 5.22 -6.49
CA ALA A 58 1.76 5.86 -6.55
C ALA A 58 1.98 6.61 -7.86
N LYS A 59 1.35 6.17 -8.96
CA LYS A 59 1.37 6.86 -10.25
C LYS A 59 0.34 7.99 -10.34
N GLU A 60 -0.74 7.94 -9.57
CA GLU A 60 -1.77 8.98 -9.53
C GLU A 60 -1.21 10.21 -8.78
N PRO A 61 -1.01 11.36 -9.46
CA PRO A 61 -0.50 12.57 -8.82
C PRO A 61 -1.64 13.23 -8.02
N THR A 62 -2.03 12.63 -6.89
CA THR A 62 -3.19 13.13 -6.12
C THR A 62 -2.85 14.29 -5.19
N ALA A 63 -1.58 14.68 -5.05
CA ALA A 63 -1.13 15.98 -4.53
C ALA A 63 0.38 16.07 -4.80
N GLU A 64 0.84 17.19 -5.38
CA GLU A 64 2.23 17.64 -5.67
C GLU A 64 3.41 16.67 -5.38
N PRO A 65 4.30 16.41 -6.36
CA PRO A 65 5.42 15.46 -6.23
C PRO A 65 6.49 15.94 -5.25
N ASP A 66 6.95 15.05 -4.37
CA ASP A 66 8.28 15.18 -3.77
C ASP A 66 9.27 14.31 -4.57
N PRO A 67 10.07 14.90 -5.48
CA PRO A 67 11.04 14.14 -6.28
C PRO A 67 12.35 13.82 -5.54
N ALA A 68 12.46 14.02 -4.21
CA ALA A 68 13.76 14.07 -3.54
C ALA A 68 13.85 13.41 -2.15
N ALA A 69 12.96 12.51 -1.77
CA ALA A 69 13.09 11.79 -0.50
C ALA A 69 13.82 10.42 -0.68
N PRO A 70 15.15 10.32 -0.46
CA PRO A 70 15.78 9.02 -0.23
C PRO A 70 15.28 8.46 1.11
N PRO A 71 14.93 7.16 1.19
CA PRO A 71 14.65 6.53 2.46
C PRO A 71 15.96 6.41 3.25
N THR A 72 16.13 7.20 4.31
CA THR A 72 17.21 7.00 5.29
C THR A 72 16.58 6.79 6.65
N VAL A 73 16.64 5.53 7.11
CA VAL A 73 16.58 5.14 8.51
C VAL A 73 17.88 4.45 8.85
#